data_AF-A0A1N7L5A0-F1
#
_entry.id   AF-A0A1N7L5A0-F1
#
_cell.length_a   1.000
_cell.length_b   1.000
_cell.length_c   1.000
_cell.angle_alpha   90.00
_cell.angle_beta   90.00
_cell.angle_gamma   90.00
#
_symmetry.space_group_name_H-M   'P 1'
#
loop_
_entity.id
_entity.type
_entity.pdbx_description
1 polymer ?
#
loop_
_entity_poly.entity_id
_entity_poly.type
_entity_poly.pdbx_seq_one_letter_code
_entity_poly.pdbx_strand_id
1 'polypeptide(L)'
;MQILPSHTVPPDQADWPRPPSCLTADRLDRPPQGARVAVAGLVILRQRPGTAKGVIFVTLEDETGVVNVIVWRGIYERFRRAVIAGRMLRVTGRLQRDNSVTHVIAEEIEDISPLLDRLLAAPEALSQRGETG
;
A
#
# COMPACT_ATOMS: atom_id res chain seq x y z
N MET A 1 -26.65 -13.34 36.43
CA MET A 1 -26.64 -13.06 34.99
C MET A 1 -26.37 -11.57 34.82
N GLN A 2 -25.11 -11.18 34.69
CA GLN A 2 -24.69 -9.77 34.66
C GLN A 2 -24.20 -9.45 33.26
N ILE A 3 -24.94 -8.61 32.55
CA ILE A 3 -24.60 -8.14 31.20
C ILE A 3 -23.52 -7.09 31.38
N LEU A 4 -22.30 -7.36 30.94
CA LEU A 4 -21.21 -6.38 30.91
C LEU A 4 -21.52 -5.31 29.85
N PRO A 5 -21.20 -4.03 30.12
CA PRO A 5 -21.47 -2.95 29.16
C PRO A 5 -20.60 -3.11 27.91
N SER A 6 -21.25 -3.00 26.75
CA SER A 6 -20.63 -2.91 25.44
C SER A 6 -19.64 -1.74 25.42
N HIS A 7 -18.35 -2.07 25.33
CA HIS A 7 -17.29 -1.07 25.23
C HIS A 7 -17.32 -0.47 23.83
N THR A 8 -17.94 0.70 23.69
CA THR A 8 -17.85 1.51 22.47
C THR A 8 -16.40 1.97 22.34
N VAL A 9 -15.69 1.40 21.36
CA VAL A 9 -14.32 1.80 21.01
C VAL A 9 -14.37 3.25 20.49
N PRO A 10 -13.55 4.18 21.02
CA PRO A 10 -13.52 5.56 20.55
C PRO A 10 -13.09 5.63 19.08
N PRO A 11 -13.58 6.63 18.31
CA PRO A 11 -13.38 6.74 16.86
C PRO A 11 -11.92 6.95 16.43
N ASP A 12 -10.99 7.18 17.37
CA ASP A 12 -9.56 7.33 17.14
C ASP A 12 -8.78 6.00 17.19
N GLN A 13 -9.36 4.93 17.73
CA GLN A 13 -8.84 3.55 17.66
C GLN A 13 -9.38 2.83 16.42
N ALA A 14 -9.02 3.34 15.24
CA ALA A 14 -9.21 2.54 14.04
C ALA A 14 -8.39 1.24 14.18
N ASP A 15 -9.02 0.08 14.02
CA ASP A 15 -8.37 -1.25 14.00
C ASP A 15 -7.46 -1.44 12.76
N TRP A 16 -6.92 -0.36 12.22
CA TRP A 16 -6.03 -0.37 11.06
C TRP A 16 -5.12 0.89 11.02
N PRO A 17 -3.89 0.74 10.51
CA PRO A 17 -2.94 1.84 10.36
C PRO A 17 -3.45 2.94 9.42
N ARG A 18 -3.07 4.19 9.73
CA ARG A 18 -3.33 5.36 8.87
C ARG A 18 -2.06 5.75 8.10
N PRO A 19 -2.19 6.34 6.89
CA PRO A 19 -1.03 6.91 6.20
C PRO A 19 -0.22 7.84 7.13
N PRO A 20 1.12 7.75 7.13
CA PRO A 20 1.97 7.03 6.17
C PRO A 20 2.19 5.54 6.48
N SER A 21 1.65 5.02 7.58
CA SER A 21 1.78 3.60 7.95
C SER A 21 0.94 2.72 7.03
N CYS A 22 1.54 1.63 6.56
CA CYS A 22 0.94 0.75 5.56
C CYS A 22 0.04 -0.31 6.20
N LEU A 23 -1.10 -0.55 5.56
CA LEU A 23 -2.01 -1.66 5.78
C LEU A 23 -1.52 -2.86 4.95
N THR A 24 -1.55 -4.06 5.54
CA THR A 24 -1.26 -5.32 4.85
C THR A 24 -2.41 -5.73 3.94
N ALA A 25 -2.11 -6.48 2.87
CA ALA A 25 -3.11 -6.90 1.89
C ALA A 25 -4.29 -7.68 2.51
N ASP A 26 -4.02 -8.58 3.45
CA ASP A 26 -5.05 -9.39 4.13
C ASP A 26 -6.02 -8.59 5.01
N ARG A 27 -5.66 -7.34 5.37
CA ARG A 27 -6.47 -6.44 6.22
C ARG A 27 -7.20 -5.36 5.44
N LEU A 28 -7.25 -5.43 4.11
CA LEU A 28 -8.00 -4.48 3.28
C LEU A 28 -9.50 -4.49 3.54
N ASP A 29 -10.03 -5.50 4.24
CA ASP A 29 -11.42 -5.59 4.69
C ASP A 29 -11.75 -4.66 5.86
N ARG A 30 -10.75 -4.28 6.68
CA ARG A 30 -10.96 -3.51 7.92
C ARG A 30 -11.45 -2.08 7.72
N PRO A 31 -10.84 -1.26 6.85
CA PRO A 31 -11.23 0.14 6.76
C PRO A 31 -12.55 0.30 5.99
N PRO A 32 -13.41 1.28 6.29
CA PRO A 32 -14.66 1.48 5.56
C PRO A 32 -14.41 1.92 4.09
N GLN A 33 -15.45 1.83 3.25
CA GLN A 33 -15.43 2.34 1.88
C GLN A 33 -14.96 3.81 1.84
N GLY A 34 -14.08 4.15 0.92
CA GLY A 34 -13.55 5.51 0.76
C GLY A 34 -12.50 5.92 1.80
N ALA A 35 -12.18 5.05 2.76
CA ALA A 35 -11.12 5.30 3.74
C ALA A 35 -9.77 5.50 3.03
N ARG A 36 -9.03 6.52 3.49
CA ARG A 36 -7.67 6.78 3.03
C ARG A 36 -6.70 5.84 3.74
N VAL A 37 -5.94 5.07 2.98
CA VAL A 37 -4.98 4.04 3.44
C VAL A 37 -3.66 4.20 2.71
N ALA A 38 -2.59 3.69 3.30
CA ALA A 38 -1.33 3.45 2.61
C ALA A 38 -1.13 1.94 2.51
N VAL A 39 -0.59 1.47 1.40
CA VAL A 39 -0.20 0.07 1.16
C VAL A 39 1.20 0.07 0.57
N ALA A 40 1.96 -0.99 0.79
CA ALA A 40 3.27 -1.14 0.17
C ALA A 40 3.46 -2.59 -0.29
N GLY A 41 4.14 -2.77 -1.42
CA GLY A 41 4.40 -4.11 -1.94
C GLY A 41 5.27 -4.10 -3.19
N LEU A 42 5.73 -5.29 -3.56
CA LEU A 42 6.41 -5.54 -4.82
C LEU A 42 5.44 -5.37 -5.97
N VAL A 43 5.88 -4.74 -7.05
CA VAL A 43 5.01 -4.62 -8.23
C VAL A 43 5.11 -5.86 -9.09
N ILE A 44 4.06 -6.67 -9.08
CA ILE A 44 4.01 -7.93 -9.82
C ILE A 44 3.38 -7.80 -11.20
N LEU A 45 2.47 -6.83 -11.40
CA LEU A 45 1.76 -6.66 -12.66
C LEU A 45 1.40 -5.19 -12.93
N ARG A 46 1.47 -4.80 -14.20
CA ARG A 46 0.93 -3.53 -14.72
C ARG A 46 0.09 -3.79 -15.95
N GLN A 47 -1.11 -3.24 -15.99
CA GLN A 47 -1.99 -3.34 -17.14
C GLN A 47 -2.50 -1.96 -17.53
N ARG A 48 -2.47 -1.68 -18.83
CA ARG A 48 -3.07 -0.48 -19.42
C ARG A 48 -4.00 -0.90 -20.55
N PRO A 49 -5.27 -1.24 -20.24
CA PRO A 49 -6.22 -1.67 -21.26
C PRO A 49 -6.39 -0.57 -22.31
N GLY A 50 -6.34 -0.93 -23.60
CA GLY A 50 -6.46 0.04 -24.70
C GLY A 50 -7.80 0.80 -24.72
N THR A 51 -8.84 0.24 -24.09
CA THR A 51 -10.20 0.78 -24.00
C THR A 51 -10.44 1.63 -22.76
N ALA A 52 -9.58 1.57 -21.74
CA ALA A 52 -9.78 2.26 -20.47
C ALA A 52 -9.08 3.62 -20.49
N LYS A 53 -9.85 4.69 -20.75
CA LYS A 53 -9.50 6.15 -20.83
C LYS A 53 -8.30 6.63 -19.99
N GLY A 54 -7.08 6.19 -20.30
CA GLY A 54 -5.86 6.54 -19.57
C GLY A 54 -5.74 5.94 -18.16
N VAL A 55 -6.39 4.80 -17.88
CA VAL A 55 -6.28 4.10 -16.59
C VAL A 55 -5.15 3.09 -16.64
N ILE A 56 -4.39 3.00 -15.55
CA ILE A 56 -3.39 1.95 -15.33
C ILE A 56 -3.80 1.17 -14.09
N PHE A 57 -3.79 -0.15 -14.19
CA PHE A 57 -3.93 -1.07 -13.07
C PHE A 57 -2.53 -1.53 -12.67
N VAL A 58 -2.24 -1.49 -11.37
CA VAL A 58 -1.00 -1.98 -10.79
C VAL A 58 -1.38 -2.98 -9.71
N THR A 59 -0.83 -4.19 -9.76
CA THR A 59 -0.97 -5.16 -8.67
C THR A 59 0.31 -5.14 -7.84
N LEU A 60 0.15 -4.87 -6.56
CA LEU A 60 1.20 -4.98 -5.55
C LEU A 60 1.05 -6.31 -4.81
N GLU A 61 2.16 -6.88 -4.36
CA GLU A 61 2.18 -8.10 -3.53
C GLU A 61 3.03 -7.87 -2.28
N ASP A 62 2.49 -8.26 -1.13
CA ASP A 62 3.20 -8.46 0.12
C ASP A 62 3.06 -9.93 0.57
N GLU A 63 3.66 -10.32 1.69
CA GLU A 63 3.60 -11.69 2.19
C GLU A 63 2.20 -12.16 2.59
N THR A 64 1.24 -11.25 2.73
CA THR A 64 -0.14 -11.51 3.15
C THR A 64 -1.11 -11.60 1.96
N GLY A 65 -0.70 -11.15 0.77
CA GLY A 65 -1.48 -11.26 -0.45
C GLY A 65 -1.26 -10.12 -1.43
N VAL A 66 -2.28 -9.84 -2.25
CA VAL A 66 -2.20 -8.86 -3.33
C VAL A 66 -3.08 -7.64 -3.08
N VAL A 67 -2.60 -6.47 -3.50
CA VAL A 67 -3.34 -5.21 -3.50
C VAL A 67 -3.51 -4.70 -4.93
N ASN A 68 -4.77 -4.55 -5.36
CA ASN A 68 -5.09 -4.00 -6.67
C ASN A 68 -5.17 -2.47 -6.60
N VAL A 69 -4.31 -1.78 -7.33
CA VAL A 69 -4.23 -0.32 -7.36
C VAL A 69 -4.74 0.20 -8.71
N ILE A 70 -5.61 1.20 -8.66
CA ILE A 70 -6.08 1.93 -9.84
C ILE A 70 -5.39 3.29 -9.88
N VAL A 71 -4.70 3.55 -10.98
CA VAL A 71 -3.98 4.80 -11.23
C VAL A 71 -4.64 5.52 -12.41
N TRP A 72 -5.35 6.60 -12.10
CA TRP A 72 -5.96 7.46 -13.12
C TRP A 72 -4.92 8.33 -13.83
N ARG A 73 -5.25 8.79 -15.04
CA ARG A 73 -4.34 9.55 -15.91
C ARG A 73 -3.61 10.70 -15.21
N GLY A 74 -4.31 11.54 -14.45
CA GLY A 74 -3.68 12.68 -13.76
C GLY A 74 -2.67 12.26 -12.68
N ILE A 75 -2.94 11.15 -11.98
CA ILE A 75 -2.02 10.59 -10.99
C ILE A 75 -0.82 9.95 -11.70
N TYR A 76 -1.06 9.20 -12.78
CA TYR A 76 0.02 8.65 -13.59
C TYR A 76 0.93 9.73 -14.16
N GLU A 77 0.37 10.82 -14.71
CA GLU A 77 1.14 11.95 -15.24
C GLU A 77 2.04 12.57 -14.15
N ARG A 78 1.52 12.72 -12.93
CA ARG A 78 2.27 13.25 -11.78
C ARG A 78 3.36 12.28 -11.28
N PHE A 79 3.09 10.98 -11.23
CA PHE A 79 3.98 9.97 -10.66
C PHE A 79 4.58 9.01 -11.70
N ARG A 80 4.74 9.48 -12.94
CA ARG A 80 5.07 8.66 -14.12
C ARG A 80 6.27 7.72 -13.90
N ARG A 81 7.35 8.25 -13.32
CA ARG A 81 8.59 7.48 -13.10
C ARG A 81 8.34 6.30 -12.14
N ALA A 82 7.68 6.54 -11.02
CA ALA A 82 7.36 5.50 -10.03
C ALA A 82 6.45 4.43 -10.64
N VAL A 83 5.39 4.84 -11.35
CA VAL A 83 4.43 3.90 -11.96
C VAL A 83 5.09 3.01 -13.01
N ILE A 84 5.98 3.55 -13.85
CA ILE A 84 6.63 2.78 -14.93
C ILE A 84 7.75 1.90 -14.40
N ALA A 85 8.63 2.43 -13.56
CA ALA A 85 9.92 1.79 -13.26
C ALA A 85 10.03 1.21 -11.85
N GLY A 86 9.17 1.60 -10.90
CA GLY A 86 9.29 1.19 -9.50
C GLY A 86 9.09 -0.32 -9.31
N ARG A 87 10.07 -1.01 -8.75
CA ARG A 87 9.96 -2.45 -8.41
C ARG A 87 9.20 -2.69 -7.11
N MET A 88 9.23 -1.71 -6.22
CA MET A 88 8.46 -1.70 -4.97
C MET A 88 7.85 -0.32 -4.80
N LEU A 89 6.56 -0.26 -4.49
CA LEU A 89 5.82 0.99 -4.35
C LEU A 89 5.17 1.08 -2.98
N ARG A 90 5.16 2.29 -2.41
CA ARG A 90 4.16 2.69 -1.42
C ARG A 90 3.09 3.51 -2.13
N VAL A 91 1.83 3.14 -1.95
CA VAL A 91 0.69 3.85 -2.53
C VAL A 91 -0.21 4.32 -1.40
N THR A 92 -0.43 5.63 -1.33
CA THR A 92 -1.49 6.21 -0.52
C THR A 92 -2.69 6.49 -1.40
N GLY A 93 -3.86 6.04 -0.98
CA GLY A 93 -5.07 6.14 -1.78
C GLY A 93 -6.33 5.85 -1.00
N ARG A 94 -7.46 5.74 -1.70
CA ARG A 94 -8.77 5.46 -1.10
C ARG A 94 -9.25 4.07 -1.46
N LEU A 95 -9.81 3.36 -0.49
CA LEU A 95 -10.42 2.07 -0.75
C LEU A 95 -11.71 2.20 -1.52
N GLN A 96 -11.83 1.40 -2.58
CA GLN A 96 -13.04 1.22 -3.35
C GLN A 96 -13.30 -0.28 -3.48
N ARG A 97 -14.41 -0.71 -2.89
CA ARG A 97 -14.97 -2.05 -3.06
C ARG A 97 -15.96 -2.01 -4.21
N ASP A 98 -15.79 -2.90 -5.15
CA ASP A 98 -16.73 -3.17 -6.24
C ASP A 98 -16.87 -4.68 -6.38
N ASN A 99 -18.11 -5.18 -6.24
CA ASN A 99 -18.42 -6.60 -6.16
C ASN A 99 -17.55 -7.31 -5.09
N SER A 100 -16.77 -8.32 -5.50
CA SER A 100 -15.89 -9.11 -4.64
C SER A 100 -14.43 -8.63 -4.63
N VAL A 101 -14.12 -7.50 -5.27
CA VAL A 101 -12.74 -7.01 -5.40
C VAL A 101 -12.59 -5.68 -4.68
N THR A 102 -11.52 -5.58 -3.89
CA THR A 102 -11.11 -4.33 -3.24
C THR A 102 -9.97 -3.69 -4.01
N HIS A 103 -10.13 -2.42 -4.36
CA HIS A 103 -9.13 -1.60 -5.04
C HIS A 103 -8.67 -0.45 -4.14
N VAL A 104 -7.41 -0.04 -4.32
CA VAL A 104 -6.90 1.24 -3.81
C VAL A 104 -6.82 2.22 -4.97
N ILE A 105 -7.63 3.28 -4.93
CA ILE A 105 -7.57 4.37 -5.90
C ILE A 105 -6.41 5.29 -5.49
N ALA A 106 -5.34 5.31 -6.30
CA ALA A 106 -4.11 6.00 -5.96
C ALA A 106 -4.30 7.52 -5.89
N GLU A 107 -3.75 8.15 -4.86
CA GLU A 107 -3.64 9.61 -4.71
C GLU A 107 -2.17 10.05 -4.68
N GLU A 108 -1.30 9.26 -4.05
CA GLU A 108 0.16 9.45 -3.97
C GLU A 108 0.87 8.13 -4.19
N ILE A 109 1.98 8.17 -4.95
CA ILE A 109 2.76 6.98 -5.29
C ILE A 109 4.24 7.30 -5.05
N GLU A 110 4.89 6.47 -4.26
CA GLU A 110 6.30 6.58 -3.92
C GLU A 110 7.04 5.34 -4.40
N ASP A 111 8.14 5.57 -5.13
CA ASP A 111 9.07 4.51 -5.49
C ASP A 111 9.99 4.22 -4.31
N ILE A 112 9.74 3.10 -3.64
CA ILE A 112 10.52 2.62 -2.50
C ILE A 112 11.46 1.48 -2.89
N SER A 113 11.71 1.28 -4.20
CA SER A 113 12.70 0.33 -4.70
C SER A 113 14.10 0.46 -4.09
N PRO A 114 14.59 1.66 -3.68
CA PRO A 114 15.86 1.76 -2.96
C PRO A 114 15.93 0.96 -1.66
N LEU A 115 14.79 0.61 -1.04
CA LEU A 115 14.76 -0.29 0.12
C LEU A 115 15.14 -1.73 -0.25
N LEU A 116 14.79 -2.18 -1.46
CA LEU A 116 15.24 -3.48 -1.98
C LEU A 116 16.75 -3.51 -2.21
N ASP A 117 17.31 -2.40 -2.71
CA ASP A 117 18.75 -2.31 -2.95
C ASP A 117 19.55 -2.42 -1.65
N ARG A 118 18.99 -1.99 -0.51
CA ARG A 118 19.59 -2.18 0.81
C ARG A 118 19.66 -3.64 1.24
N LEU A 119 18.71 -4.49 0.81
CA LEU A 119 18.76 -5.92 1.11
C LEU A 119 19.90 -6.62 0.35
N LEU A 120 20.21 -6.13 -0.86
CA LEU A 120 21.27 -6.67 -1.72
C LEU A 120 22.67 -6.18 -1.32
N ALA A 121 22.78 -5.09 -0.55
CA ALA A 121 24.06 -4.47 -0.19
C ALA A 121 24.91 -5.26 0.82
N ALA A 122 24.45 -6.42 1.33
CA ALA A 122 25.16 -7.30 2.26
C ALA A 122 25.52 -6.68 3.65
N PRO A 123 25.77 -7.51 4.71
CA PRO A 123 25.55 -7.14 6.11
C PRO A 123 26.65 -6.32 6.81
N GLU A 124 27.73 -5.94 6.13
CA GLU A 124 28.94 -5.38 6.79
C GLU A 124 28.69 -4.05 7.53
N ALA A 125 27.60 -3.35 7.22
CA ALA A 125 27.21 -2.10 7.87
C ALA A 125 26.44 -2.27 9.19
N LEU A 126 25.88 -3.45 9.48
CA LEU A 126 25.07 -3.68 10.69
C LEU A 126 25.89 -4.19 11.88
N SER A 127 27.11 -4.70 11.66
CA SER A 127 27.98 -5.19 12.74
C SER A 127 28.88 -4.11 13.38
N GLN A 128 29.03 -2.93 12.77
CA GLN A 128 29.98 -1.90 13.23
C GLN A 128 29.43 -0.92 14.29
N ARG A 129 28.25 -1.18 14.87
CA ARG A 129 27.67 -0.33 15.95
C ARG A 129 27.73 -0.95 17.35
N GLY A 130 28.49 -2.03 17.54
CA GLY A 130 28.56 -2.76 18.81
C GLY A 130 29.88 -2.62 19.60
N GLU A 131 30.95 -2.07 19.01
CA GLU A 131 32.29 -2.14 19.63
C GLU A 131 33.01 -0.79 19.59
N THR A 132 32.64 0.11 20.51
CA THR A 132 33.53 1.09 21.17
C THR A 132 32.74 1.48 22.42
N GLY A 133 33.07 1.00 23.62
CA GLY A 133 34.31 1.31 24.33
C GLY A 133 33.97 2.37 25.37
#